data_AF-A0A2V6C0I8-F1
#
_entry.id   AF-A0A2V6C0I8-F1
#
_cell.length_a   1.000
_cell.length_b   1.000
_cell.length_c   1.000
_cell.angle_alpha   90.00
_cell.angle_beta   90.00
_cell.angle_gamma   90.00
#
_symmetry.space_group_name_H-M   'P 1'
#
loop_
_entity.id
_entity.type
_entity.pdbx_description
1 polymer ?
#
loop_
_entity_poly.entity_id
_entity_poly.type
_entity_poly.pdbx_seq_one_letter_code
_entity_poly.pdbx_strand_id
1 'polypeptide(L)'
;MVLAAFLVLAGCTTEHYRKSADKEAYGVIKQKTPLVKNMDEHFTVEQTNQLSLEGLAVTTGVQEFLGPDGEAEHGANIISLEKALDIAVRHSRPYQLRKEQLYLQALGLTLDRHRFAPIFSSGAQPGVNVSSQPKVITGLSTNGPVSYIDPNGRLVEDRQVVAGRPSVSVSWLLKAGGQLTAAFATDFTRYLTGDPRTFTSSQLGATLVQPLWRGAGYKVTMENLTQSERNLLYALRDFAQFRKDFSVQVASAYYGVLQNRDAVRNSFLNLQNSRKNAERTGALAKEGRVAQADLGRLEQQELSAESAWISALRIYKQALDNFKIQLGLSTDASFVLDDRDLEQLTIVHPEIAVADSIKVALATRLDYQNAREQFEDAGRKIGVVANALRAQVDLVASGGINSKPGQVTGFPLPEVDRYNWNAGLSLNLPLERKAERNAYRSALISLEQSRRSFELRPDE
;
A
#
# COMPACT_ATOMS: atom_id res chain seq x y z
N MET A 1 -31.83 22.11 -13.19
CA MET A 1 -30.93 22.28 -12.02
C MET A 1 -30.95 21.11 -11.05
N VAL A 2 -32.10 20.50 -10.72
CA VAL A 2 -32.18 19.35 -9.78
C VAL A 2 -31.47 18.08 -10.30
N LEU A 3 -31.56 17.78 -11.60
CA LEU A 3 -30.90 16.59 -12.19
C LEU A 3 -29.36 16.68 -12.19
N ALA A 4 -28.81 17.89 -12.36
CA ALA A 4 -27.37 18.12 -12.31
C ALA A 4 -26.82 18.05 -10.87
N ALA A 5 -27.60 18.50 -9.89
CA ALA A 5 -27.25 18.35 -8.48
C ALA A 5 -27.25 16.86 -8.04
N PHE A 6 -28.16 16.04 -8.55
CA PHE A 6 -28.17 14.59 -8.29
C PHE A 6 -26.98 13.85 -8.91
N LEU A 7 -26.55 14.23 -10.12
CA LEU A 7 -25.34 13.67 -10.77
C LEU A 7 -24.05 14.05 -10.02
N VAL A 8 -23.97 15.29 -9.50
CA VAL A 8 -22.84 15.74 -8.68
C VAL A 8 -22.80 15.02 -7.32
N LEU A 9 -23.97 14.73 -6.72
CA LEU A 9 -24.04 13.99 -5.45
C LEU A 9 -23.76 12.49 -5.61
N ALA A 10 -24.15 11.86 -6.71
CA ALA A 10 -23.87 10.45 -7.00
C ALA A 10 -22.36 10.19 -7.21
N GLY A 11 -21.64 11.15 -7.80
CA GLY A 11 -20.18 11.11 -7.96
C GLY A 11 -19.37 11.29 -6.67
N CYS A 12 -20.02 11.72 -5.58
CA CYS A 12 -19.38 11.89 -4.27
C CYS A 12 -19.57 10.70 -3.32
N THR A 13 -20.11 9.58 -3.80
CA THR A 13 -20.31 8.39 -2.96
C THR A 13 -19.00 7.64 -2.73
N THR A 14 -18.83 7.06 -1.54
CA THR A 14 -17.64 6.25 -1.19
C THR A 14 -17.47 5.05 -2.12
N GLU A 15 -18.57 4.46 -2.57
CA GLU A 15 -18.56 3.32 -3.50
C GLU A 15 -18.00 3.72 -4.88
N HIS A 16 -18.34 4.91 -5.38
CA HIS A 16 -17.81 5.42 -6.65
C HIS A 16 -16.28 5.60 -6.58
N TYR A 17 -15.78 6.26 -5.53
CA TYR A 17 -14.34 6.46 -5.36
C TYR A 17 -13.58 5.15 -5.19
N ARG A 18 -14.15 4.16 -4.48
CA ARG A 18 -13.58 2.81 -4.40
C ARG A 18 -13.45 2.18 -5.79
N LYS A 19 -14.55 2.11 -6.55
CA LYS A 19 -14.56 1.52 -7.90
C LYS A 19 -13.63 2.25 -8.87
N SER A 20 -13.52 3.57 -8.78
CA SER A 20 -12.60 4.37 -9.59
C SER A 20 -11.14 4.05 -9.26
N ALA A 21 -10.80 4.00 -7.97
CA ALA A 21 -9.46 3.65 -7.50
C ALA A 21 -9.08 2.22 -7.93
N ASP A 22 -9.99 1.25 -7.76
CA ASP A 22 -9.81 -0.14 -8.18
C ASP A 22 -9.51 -0.24 -9.67
N LYS A 23 -10.30 0.44 -10.51
CA LYS A 23 -10.13 0.42 -11.97
C LYS A 23 -8.74 0.90 -12.38
N GLU A 24 -8.26 2.00 -11.80
CA GLU A 24 -6.93 2.52 -12.11
C GLU A 24 -5.81 1.65 -11.55
N ALA A 25 -5.91 1.23 -10.28
CA ALA A 25 -4.92 0.38 -9.62
C ALA A 25 -4.74 -0.97 -10.33
N TYR A 26 -5.85 -1.66 -10.63
CA TYR A 26 -5.80 -2.90 -11.40
C TYR A 26 -5.31 -2.69 -12.82
N GLY A 27 -5.66 -1.55 -13.44
CA GLY A 27 -5.16 -1.18 -14.76
C GLY A 27 -3.63 -1.06 -14.81
N VAL A 28 -3.01 -0.39 -13.85
CA VAL A 28 -1.55 -0.22 -13.83
C VAL A 28 -0.81 -1.50 -13.46
N ILE A 29 -1.38 -2.35 -12.59
CA ILE A 29 -0.86 -3.68 -12.28
C ILE A 29 -0.86 -4.53 -13.54
N LYS A 30 -2.02 -4.64 -14.21
CA LYS A 30 -2.19 -5.42 -15.45
C LYS A 30 -1.24 -4.96 -16.55
N GLN A 31 -1.00 -3.65 -16.66
CA GLN A 31 -0.06 -3.09 -17.64
C GLN A 31 1.38 -3.58 -17.42
N LYS A 32 1.81 -3.78 -16.16
CA LYS A 32 3.19 -4.17 -15.82
C LYS A 32 3.36 -5.67 -15.56
N THR A 33 2.30 -6.43 -15.31
CA THR A 33 2.32 -7.89 -15.13
C THR A 33 3.16 -8.64 -16.18
N PRO A 34 3.07 -8.35 -17.50
CA PRO A 34 3.85 -9.08 -18.51
C PRO A 34 5.37 -8.94 -18.37
N LEU A 35 5.86 -7.95 -17.63
CA LEU A 35 7.29 -7.74 -17.37
C LEU A 35 7.83 -8.67 -16.28
N VAL A 36 6.95 -9.36 -15.54
CA VAL A 36 7.31 -10.20 -14.40
C VAL A 36 6.87 -11.64 -14.66
N LYS A 37 7.84 -12.54 -14.82
CA LYS A 37 7.58 -13.96 -15.03
C LYS A 37 6.80 -14.57 -13.86
N ASN A 38 5.78 -15.37 -14.17
CA ASN A 38 4.87 -16.03 -13.22
C ASN A 38 4.02 -15.08 -12.36
N MET A 39 3.90 -13.81 -12.72
CA MET A 39 2.94 -12.89 -12.09
C MET A 39 1.51 -13.26 -12.48
N ASP A 40 0.57 -13.05 -11.56
CA ASP A 40 -0.86 -13.30 -11.80
C ASP A 40 -1.45 -12.26 -12.75
N GLU A 41 -2.13 -12.73 -13.80
CA GLU A 41 -2.80 -11.90 -14.81
C GLU A 41 -4.15 -11.35 -14.35
N HIS A 42 -4.77 -11.99 -13.35
CA HIS A 42 -6.12 -11.68 -12.86
C HIS A 42 -6.09 -11.16 -11.41
N PHE A 43 -5.08 -10.36 -11.08
CA PHE A 43 -4.94 -9.78 -9.75
C PHE A 43 -6.18 -8.99 -9.31
N THR A 44 -6.66 -9.26 -8.11
CA THR A 44 -7.72 -8.51 -7.42
C THR A 44 -7.41 -8.43 -5.93
N VAL A 45 -7.65 -7.31 -5.26
CA VAL A 45 -7.44 -7.18 -3.80
C VAL A 45 -8.58 -7.82 -2.99
N GLU A 46 -9.74 -7.99 -3.61
CA GLU A 46 -10.95 -8.48 -2.96
C GLU A 46 -10.79 -9.90 -2.42
N GLN A 47 -11.46 -10.17 -1.30
CA GLN A 47 -11.55 -11.49 -0.70
C GLN A 47 -12.97 -12.05 -0.85
N THR A 48 -13.07 -13.25 -1.39
CA THR A 48 -14.29 -14.04 -1.30
C THR A 48 -14.21 -14.82 0.01
N ASN A 49 -14.72 -14.27 1.11
CA ASN A 49 -14.70 -14.89 2.45
C ASN A 49 -15.56 -16.17 2.58
N GLN A 50 -16.00 -16.76 1.46
CA GLN A 50 -16.79 -17.98 1.46
C GLN A 50 -15.85 -19.18 1.37
N LEU A 51 -15.66 -19.86 2.50
CA LEU A 51 -14.99 -21.16 2.54
C LEU A 51 -15.96 -22.22 2.01
N SER A 52 -15.64 -22.83 0.86
CA SER A 52 -16.37 -23.99 0.35
C SER A 52 -15.53 -25.26 0.53
N LEU A 53 -15.99 -26.10 1.46
CA LEU A 53 -15.53 -27.48 1.68
C LEU A 53 -16.54 -28.49 1.09
N GLU A 54 -17.57 -28.00 0.39
CA GLU A 54 -18.62 -28.83 -0.18
C GLU A 54 -18.05 -29.75 -1.27
N GLY A 55 -18.48 -31.02 -1.26
CA GLY A 55 -18.06 -32.02 -2.26
C GLY A 55 -16.71 -32.70 -1.98
N LEU A 56 -16.03 -32.36 -0.88
CA LEU A 56 -14.84 -33.10 -0.45
C LEU A 56 -15.22 -34.46 0.16
N ALA A 57 -14.31 -35.43 0.03
CA ALA A 57 -14.44 -36.71 0.71
C ALA A 57 -14.42 -36.50 2.23
N VAL A 58 -15.14 -37.35 2.96
CA VAL A 58 -15.29 -37.23 4.41
C VAL A 58 -14.76 -38.48 5.09
N THR A 59 -14.12 -38.32 6.24
CA THR A 59 -13.65 -39.45 7.05
C THR A 59 -14.84 -40.23 7.62
N THR A 60 -14.95 -41.51 7.25
CA THR A 60 -16.09 -42.38 7.60
C THR A 60 -15.88 -43.20 8.88
N GLY A 61 -14.69 -43.20 9.48
CA GLY A 61 -14.37 -44.04 10.64
C GLY A 61 -13.46 -43.36 11.64
N VAL A 62 -13.68 -43.66 12.91
CA VAL A 62 -12.83 -43.21 14.03
C VAL A 62 -11.53 -43.99 14.01
N GLN A 63 -10.41 -43.29 13.90
CA GLN A 63 -9.10 -43.92 13.86
C GLN A 63 -8.65 -44.33 15.27
N GLU A 64 -8.45 -45.63 15.48
CA GLU A 64 -8.11 -46.20 16.80
C GLU A 64 -6.84 -45.58 17.40
N PHE A 65 -5.83 -45.28 16.56
CA PHE A 65 -4.55 -44.73 17.00
C PHE A 65 -4.63 -43.31 17.58
N LEU A 66 -5.78 -42.62 17.40
CA LEU A 66 -6.04 -41.32 17.99
C LEU A 66 -6.77 -41.42 19.35
N GLY A 67 -7.20 -42.61 19.74
CA GLY A 67 -7.95 -42.82 20.99
C GLY A 67 -9.24 -41.99 21.04
N PRO A 68 -9.61 -41.42 22.20
CA PRO A 68 -10.81 -40.59 22.35
C PRO A 68 -10.84 -39.35 21.44
N ASP A 69 -9.68 -38.84 21.02
CA ASP A 69 -9.59 -37.69 20.14
C ASP A 69 -9.97 -38.01 18.69
N GLY A 70 -10.04 -39.29 18.31
CA GLY A 70 -10.43 -39.72 16.97
C GLY A 70 -11.88 -39.36 16.60
N GLU A 71 -12.75 -39.18 17.59
CA GLU A 71 -14.14 -38.72 17.37
C GLU A 71 -14.20 -37.31 16.77
N ALA A 72 -13.19 -36.47 17.03
CA ALA A 72 -13.11 -35.13 16.44
C ALA A 72 -12.81 -35.18 14.92
N GLU A 73 -12.21 -36.26 14.43
CA GLU A 73 -11.96 -36.49 13.00
C GLU A 73 -13.12 -37.18 12.29
N HIS A 74 -14.11 -37.69 13.03
CA HIS A 74 -15.27 -38.35 12.44
C HIS A 74 -16.15 -37.33 11.70
N GLY A 75 -16.44 -37.58 10.42
CA GLY A 75 -17.20 -36.62 9.61
C GLY A 75 -16.38 -35.40 9.15
N ALA A 76 -15.07 -35.37 9.40
CA ALA A 76 -14.18 -34.30 8.95
C ALA A 76 -13.90 -34.39 7.44
N ASN A 77 -13.80 -33.25 6.76
CA ASN A 77 -13.47 -33.21 5.34
C ASN A 77 -11.99 -33.58 5.11
N ILE A 78 -11.71 -34.37 4.09
CA ILE A 78 -10.34 -34.73 3.68
C ILE A 78 -9.84 -33.66 2.71
N ILE A 79 -8.73 -33.02 3.05
CA ILE A 79 -8.12 -31.94 2.27
C ILE A 79 -6.79 -32.43 1.67
N SER A 80 -6.68 -32.42 0.35
CA SER A 80 -5.43 -32.66 -0.38
C SER A 80 -4.52 -31.42 -0.37
N LEU A 81 -3.25 -31.59 -0.72
CA LEU A 81 -2.30 -30.49 -0.85
C LEU A 81 -2.79 -29.40 -1.82
N GLU A 82 -3.35 -29.78 -2.96
CA GLU A 82 -3.91 -28.85 -3.94
C GLU A 82 -5.02 -27.99 -3.32
N LYS A 83 -5.96 -28.63 -2.60
CA LYS A 83 -7.05 -27.92 -1.96
C LYS A 83 -6.56 -27.04 -0.80
N ALA A 84 -5.56 -27.51 -0.05
CA ALA A 84 -4.93 -26.71 0.99
C ALA A 84 -4.27 -25.44 0.42
N LEU A 85 -3.56 -25.55 -0.71
CA LEU A 85 -2.97 -24.40 -1.40
C LEU A 85 -4.03 -23.42 -1.91
N ASP A 86 -5.13 -23.92 -2.50
CA ASP A 86 -6.27 -23.08 -2.93
C ASP A 86 -6.87 -22.30 -1.75
N ILE A 87 -7.12 -22.98 -0.62
CA ILE A 87 -7.61 -22.34 0.60
C ILE A 87 -6.60 -21.31 1.10
N ALA A 88 -5.31 -21.65 1.15
CA ALA A 88 -4.26 -20.76 1.62
C ALA A 88 -4.20 -19.46 0.80
N VAL A 89 -4.25 -19.54 -0.53
CA VAL A 89 -4.23 -18.38 -1.42
C VAL A 89 -5.46 -17.49 -1.24
N ARG A 90 -6.64 -18.07 -0.94
CA ARG A 90 -7.89 -17.31 -0.80
C ARG A 90 -8.11 -16.72 0.58
N HIS A 91 -7.71 -17.42 1.63
CA HIS A 91 -8.10 -17.11 3.01
C HIS A 91 -6.92 -16.73 3.92
N SER A 92 -5.68 -17.02 3.55
CA SER A 92 -4.52 -16.73 4.41
C SER A 92 -4.31 -15.23 4.58
N ARG A 93 -4.21 -14.79 5.84
CA ARG A 93 -3.98 -13.37 6.19
C ARG A 93 -2.65 -12.85 5.64
N PRO A 94 -1.51 -13.58 5.76
CA PRO A 94 -0.27 -13.21 5.10
C PRO A 94 -0.41 -12.99 3.59
N TYR A 95 -1.16 -13.84 2.89
CA TYR A 95 -1.34 -13.72 1.44
C TYR A 95 -2.13 -12.46 1.09
N GLN A 96 -3.23 -12.21 1.81
CA GLN A 96 -4.01 -10.99 1.65
C GLN A 96 -3.20 -9.73 1.92
N LEU A 97 -2.41 -9.71 3.00
CA LEU A 97 -1.55 -8.57 3.32
C LEU A 97 -0.58 -8.25 2.17
N ARG A 98 -0.03 -9.27 1.51
CA ARG A 98 0.86 -9.08 0.36
C ARG A 98 0.13 -8.55 -0.88
N LYS A 99 -1.11 -8.99 -1.12
CA LYS A 99 -1.96 -8.40 -2.17
C LYS A 99 -2.24 -6.92 -1.89
N GLU A 100 -2.61 -6.59 -0.65
CA GLU A 100 -2.90 -5.22 -0.22
C GLU A 100 -1.67 -4.31 -0.37
N GLN A 101 -0.49 -4.78 0.01
CA GLN A 101 0.76 -4.04 -0.19
C GLN A 101 1.02 -3.71 -1.66
N LEU A 102 0.84 -4.67 -2.56
CA LEU A 102 0.97 -4.45 -4.01
C LEU A 102 -0.09 -3.45 -4.52
N TYR A 103 -1.33 -3.58 -4.06
CA TYR A 103 -2.42 -2.67 -4.43
C TYR A 103 -2.15 -1.23 -3.96
N LEU A 104 -1.68 -1.03 -2.73
CA LEU A 104 -1.29 0.28 -2.22
C LEU A 104 -0.12 0.89 -3.01
N GLN A 105 0.84 0.07 -3.43
CA GLN A 105 1.93 0.53 -4.30
C GLN A 105 1.41 1.00 -5.67
N ALA A 106 0.38 0.33 -6.21
CA ALA A 106 -0.29 0.74 -7.43
C ALA A 106 -1.04 2.07 -7.27
N LEU A 107 -1.73 2.27 -6.14
CA LEU A 107 -2.36 3.56 -5.81
C LEU A 107 -1.34 4.70 -5.70
N GLY A 108 -0.16 4.44 -5.16
CA GLY A 108 0.94 5.41 -5.15
C GLY A 108 1.33 5.84 -6.57
N LEU A 109 1.44 4.88 -7.49
CA LEU A 109 1.76 5.17 -8.89
C LEU A 109 0.64 5.96 -9.60
N THR A 110 -0.64 5.61 -9.39
CA THR A 110 -1.75 6.35 -10.03
C THR A 110 -1.78 7.80 -9.56
N LEU A 111 -1.52 8.05 -8.28
CA LEU A 111 -1.37 9.41 -7.74
C LEU A 111 -0.20 10.16 -8.37
N ASP A 112 0.97 9.53 -8.51
CA ASP A 112 2.13 10.16 -9.14
C ASP A 112 1.92 10.45 -10.62
N ARG A 113 1.17 9.61 -11.33
CA ARG A 113 0.72 9.91 -12.71
C ARG A 113 -0.24 11.09 -12.73
N HIS A 114 -1.18 11.16 -11.79
CA HIS A 114 -2.16 12.25 -11.70
C HIS A 114 -1.51 13.62 -11.45
N ARG A 115 -0.33 13.68 -10.82
CA ARG A 115 0.44 14.94 -10.67
C ARG A 115 0.82 15.60 -12.00
N PHE A 116 0.91 14.83 -13.07
CA PHE A 116 1.22 15.32 -14.43
C PHE A 116 -0.03 15.54 -15.30
N ALA A 117 -1.22 15.29 -14.75
CA ALA A 117 -2.49 15.64 -15.37
C ALA A 117 -2.95 17.04 -14.93
N PRO A 118 -3.89 17.69 -15.65
CA PRO A 118 -4.52 18.92 -15.18
C PRO A 118 -5.32 18.66 -13.89
N ILE A 119 -4.93 19.32 -12.79
CA ILE A 119 -5.60 19.22 -11.49
C ILE A 119 -6.55 20.39 -11.33
N PHE A 120 -7.84 20.10 -11.21
CA PHE A 120 -8.87 21.11 -10.97
C PHE A 120 -9.08 21.30 -9.47
N SER A 121 -9.17 22.55 -9.05
CA SER A 121 -9.50 22.92 -7.67
C SER A 121 -10.51 24.05 -7.66
N SER A 122 -11.34 24.08 -6.62
CA SER A 122 -12.28 25.16 -6.37
C SER A 122 -12.18 25.57 -4.91
N GLY A 123 -12.15 26.86 -4.65
CA GLY A 123 -12.08 27.41 -3.29
C GLY A 123 -12.99 28.61 -3.13
N ALA A 124 -13.65 28.69 -1.99
CA ALA A 124 -14.38 29.88 -1.55
C ALA A 124 -14.03 30.13 -0.09
N GLN A 125 -13.45 31.28 0.20
CA GLN A 125 -13.03 31.63 1.56
C GLN A 125 -13.75 32.92 1.97
N PRO A 126 -14.94 32.83 2.58
CA PRO A 126 -15.65 34.00 3.09
C PRO A 126 -14.92 34.54 4.32
N GLY A 127 -14.65 35.85 4.34
CA GLY A 127 -14.04 36.53 5.48
C GLY A 127 -14.77 37.83 5.81
N VAL A 128 -14.65 38.30 7.04
CA VAL A 128 -15.08 39.64 7.43
C VAL A 128 -13.90 40.27 8.14
N ASN A 129 -13.37 41.36 7.58
CA ASN A 129 -12.34 42.15 8.23
C ASN A 129 -13.01 43.37 8.84
N VAL A 130 -12.92 43.51 10.17
CA VAL A 130 -13.39 44.71 10.88
C VAL A 130 -12.16 45.47 11.32
N SER A 131 -12.02 46.72 10.89
CA SER A 131 -10.94 47.60 11.32
C SER A 131 -11.56 48.86 11.93
N SER A 132 -11.12 49.24 13.12
CA SER A 132 -11.56 50.48 13.75
C SER A 132 -10.55 51.59 13.47
N GLN A 133 -11.03 52.73 12.96
CA GLN A 133 -10.21 53.94 12.73
C GLN A 133 -10.77 55.12 13.54
N PRO A 134 -9.92 56.03 14.04
CA PRO A 134 -10.39 57.21 14.78
C PRO A 134 -11.18 58.16 13.86
N LYS A 135 -12.31 58.68 14.34
CA LYS A 135 -13.18 59.60 13.58
C LYS A 135 -12.48 60.92 13.31
N VAL A 136 -12.38 61.32 12.05
CA VAL A 136 -11.90 62.65 11.64
C VAL A 136 -13.10 63.57 11.40
N ILE A 137 -13.15 64.70 12.11
CA ILE A 137 -14.20 65.72 11.96
C ILE A 137 -13.61 66.89 11.19
N THR A 138 -14.23 67.26 10.06
CA THR A 138 -13.85 68.42 9.26
C THR A 138 -14.77 69.59 9.59
N GLY A 139 -14.23 70.61 10.22
CA GLY A 139 -14.93 71.87 10.50
C GLY A 139 -14.50 72.96 9.53
N LEU A 140 -15.34 73.97 9.31
CA LEU A 140 -14.93 75.18 8.59
C LEU A 140 -14.25 76.13 9.58
N SER A 141 -13.00 76.50 9.27
CA SER A 141 -12.31 77.62 9.90
C SER A 141 -12.29 78.82 8.95
N THR A 142 -12.03 80.00 9.47
CA THR A 142 -11.98 81.27 8.72
C THR A 142 -10.96 81.27 7.57
N ASN A 143 -10.00 80.33 7.56
CA ASN A 143 -9.00 80.15 6.50
C ASN A 143 -9.20 78.89 5.65
N GLY A 144 -10.38 78.26 5.70
CA GLY A 144 -10.71 77.04 4.95
C GLY A 144 -11.04 75.84 5.85
N PRO A 145 -11.39 74.69 5.26
CA PRO A 145 -11.73 73.49 6.02
C PRO A 145 -10.49 72.96 6.76
N VAL A 146 -10.63 72.67 8.06
CA VAL A 146 -9.59 72.04 8.88
C VAL A 146 -10.14 70.76 9.50
N SER A 147 -9.38 69.67 9.40
CA SER A 147 -9.73 68.35 9.90
C SER A 147 -8.97 68.04 11.20
N TYR A 148 -9.70 67.64 12.25
CA TYR A 148 -9.11 67.22 13.53
C TYR A 148 -9.67 65.84 13.95
N ILE A 149 -8.87 65.08 14.71
CA ILE A 149 -9.28 63.79 15.27
C ILE A 149 -10.25 64.06 16.45
N ASP A 150 -11.38 63.35 16.49
CA ASP A 150 -12.42 63.54 17.52
C ASP A 150 -11.82 63.40 18.94
N PRO A 151 -11.84 64.47 19.77
CA PRO A 151 -11.24 64.46 21.10
C PRO A 151 -11.92 63.50 22.07
N ASN A 152 -13.15 63.07 21.78
CA ASN A 152 -13.92 62.14 22.61
C ASN A 152 -13.53 60.67 22.40
N GLY A 153 -12.48 60.39 21.61
CA GLY A 153 -11.95 59.04 21.41
C GLY A 153 -12.91 58.08 20.68
N ARG A 154 -13.93 58.62 19.99
CA ARG A 154 -14.92 57.79 19.28
C ARG A 154 -14.26 57.14 18.06
N LEU A 155 -14.08 55.83 18.12
CA LEU A 155 -13.66 55.02 16.99
C LEU A 155 -14.84 54.91 16.01
N VAL A 156 -14.58 55.13 14.73
CA VAL A 156 -15.48 54.70 13.65
C VAL A 156 -15.12 53.26 13.32
N GLU A 157 -16.09 52.38 13.44
CA GLU A 157 -15.96 51.02 12.94
C GLU A 157 -16.03 51.07 11.41
N ASP A 158 -14.90 50.82 10.74
CA ASP A 158 -14.87 50.62 9.30
C ASP A 158 -15.01 49.12 9.03
N ARG A 159 -16.24 48.72 8.71
CA ARG A 159 -16.59 47.33 8.45
C ARG A 159 -16.33 47.02 6.98
N GLN A 160 -15.09 46.67 6.65
CA GLN A 160 -14.76 46.18 5.31
C GLN A 160 -15.14 44.70 5.18
N VAL A 161 -16.40 44.44 4.78
CA VAL A 161 -16.82 43.09 4.45
C VAL A 161 -16.17 42.65 3.14
N VAL A 162 -15.11 41.83 3.24
CA VAL A 162 -14.50 41.16 2.10
C VAL A 162 -15.27 39.87 1.84
N ALA A 163 -16.36 39.95 1.07
CA ALA A 163 -17.02 38.74 0.64
C ALA A 163 -16.03 37.81 -0.07
N GLY A 164 -16.15 36.53 0.23
CA GLY A 164 -15.23 35.52 -0.28
C GLY A 164 -15.16 35.58 -1.80
N ARG A 165 -13.95 35.48 -2.34
CA ARG A 165 -13.70 35.38 -3.77
C ARG A 165 -13.74 33.91 -4.18
N PRO A 166 -14.88 33.36 -4.63
CA PRO A 166 -14.88 32.04 -5.23
C PRO A 166 -13.90 32.01 -6.39
N SER A 167 -13.08 30.97 -6.43
CA SER A 167 -12.15 30.72 -7.51
C SER A 167 -12.23 29.26 -7.95
N VAL A 168 -12.08 29.06 -9.25
CA VAL A 168 -11.88 27.75 -9.86
C VAL A 168 -10.54 27.83 -10.59
N SER A 169 -9.64 26.89 -10.32
CA SER A 169 -8.34 26.86 -10.95
C SER A 169 -8.00 25.47 -11.49
N VAL A 170 -7.19 25.46 -12.54
CA VAL A 170 -6.55 24.26 -13.08
C VAL A 170 -5.04 24.45 -12.99
N SER A 171 -4.34 23.49 -12.42
CA SER A 171 -2.89 23.47 -12.31
C SER A 171 -2.34 22.25 -13.04
N TRP A 172 -1.39 22.46 -13.93
CA TRP A 172 -0.78 21.40 -14.73
C TRP A 172 0.74 21.44 -14.63
N LEU A 173 1.33 20.34 -14.14
CA LEU A 173 2.77 20.14 -14.12
C LEU A 173 3.25 19.56 -15.45
N LEU A 174 4.08 20.32 -16.16
CA LEU A 174 4.70 19.93 -17.42
C LEU A 174 5.89 19.01 -17.17
N LYS A 175 6.13 18.09 -18.10
CA LYS A 175 7.24 17.12 -18.03
C LYS A 175 8.63 17.76 -17.97
N ALA A 176 8.75 19.03 -18.37
CA ALA A 176 10.00 19.80 -18.31
C ALA A 176 10.23 20.50 -16.96
N GLY A 177 9.32 20.37 -16.00
CA GLY A 177 9.38 20.98 -14.66
C GLY A 177 8.56 22.23 -14.49
N GLY A 178 8.02 22.80 -15.57
CA GLY A 178 7.17 23.99 -15.49
C GLY A 178 5.78 23.69 -14.97
N GLN A 179 5.16 24.65 -14.29
CA GLN A 179 3.79 24.60 -13.81
C GLN A 179 2.97 25.67 -14.53
N LEU A 180 1.88 25.24 -15.18
CA LEU A 180 0.88 26.11 -15.78
C LEU A 180 -0.36 26.12 -14.91
N THR A 181 -0.73 27.27 -14.37
CA THR A 181 -1.93 27.45 -13.57
C THR A 181 -2.85 28.44 -14.28
N ALA A 182 -4.11 28.06 -14.53
CA ALA A 182 -5.14 28.99 -14.97
C ALA A 182 -6.25 29.06 -13.92
N ALA A 183 -6.63 30.26 -13.52
CA ALA A 183 -7.59 30.51 -12.45
C ALA A 183 -8.63 31.54 -12.89
N PHE A 184 -9.89 31.19 -12.68
CA PHE A 184 -11.03 32.09 -12.76
C PHE A 184 -11.47 32.45 -11.36
N ALA A 185 -11.59 33.74 -11.05
CA ALA A 185 -12.04 34.24 -9.76
C ALA A 185 -13.10 35.32 -9.94
N THR A 186 -14.09 35.35 -9.04
CA THR A 186 -15.11 36.40 -9.02
C THR A 186 -15.23 37.02 -7.64
N ASP A 187 -15.43 38.33 -7.59
CA ASP A 187 -15.75 39.13 -6.42
C ASP A 187 -17.24 39.48 -6.42
N PHE A 188 -17.95 39.00 -5.40
CA PHE A 188 -19.40 39.18 -5.23
C PHE A 188 -19.76 40.02 -3.99
N THR A 189 -18.80 40.77 -3.44
CA THR A 189 -18.98 41.66 -2.27
C THR A 189 -20.29 42.42 -2.28
N ARG A 190 -20.62 43.07 -3.38
CA ARG A 190 -21.86 43.85 -3.56
C ARG A 190 -23.16 43.09 -3.29
N TYR A 191 -23.25 41.84 -3.71
CA TYR A 191 -24.49 41.05 -3.56
C TYR A 191 -24.66 40.49 -2.16
N LEU A 192 -23.55 40.32 -1.42
CA LEU A 192 -23.57 39.80 -0.06
C LEU A 192 -23.70 40.91 0.99
N THR A 193 -23.14 42.10 0.73
CA THR A 193 -23.16 43.23 1.67
C THR A 193 -24.31 44.20 1.44
N GLY A 194 -24.85 44.26 0.21
CA GLY A 194 -25.84 45.24 -0.20
C GLY A 194 -25.31 46.68 -0.26
N ASP A 195 -24.01 46.92 -0.03
CA ASP A 195 -23.41 48.25 -0.05
C ASP A 195 -23.14 48.70 -1.51
N PRO A 196 -23.80 49.77 -2.01
CA PRO A 196 -23.61 50.27 -3.36
C PRO A 196 -22.20 50.79 -3.67
N ARG A 197 -21.34 50.98 -2.65
CA ARG A 197 -19.93 51.37 -2.78
C ARG A 197 -19.00 50.21 -3.11
N THR A 198 -19.47 48.97 -2.98
CA THR A 198 -18.72 47.78 -3.34
C THR A 198 -18.96 47.41 -4.81
N PHE A 199 -17.94 46.85 -5.46
CA PHE A 199 -17.94 46.52 -6.89
C PHE A 199 -17.87 45.02 -7.09
N THR A 200 -18.51 44.55 -8.16
CA THR A 200 -18.37 43.17 -8.64
C THR A 200 -17.32 43.14 -9.73
N SER A 201 -16.45 42.13 -9.68
CA SER A 201 -15.44 41.95 -10.71
C SER A 201 -15.12 40.48 -10.90
N SER A 202 -14.75 40.08 -12.11
CA SER A 202 -14.23 38.75 -12.39
C SER A 202 -12.89 38.87 -13.09
N GLN A 203 -12.03 37.90 -12.85
CA GLN A 203 -10.71 37.79 -13.46
C GLN A 203 -10.49 36.37 -13.95
N LEU A 204 -9.96 36.23 -15.16
CA LEU A 204 -9.35 34.99 -15.64
C LEU A 204 -7.86 35.25 -15.81
N GLY A 205 -7.02 34.52 -15.08
CA GLY A 205 -5.57 34.61 -15.18
C GLY A 205 -4.94 33.27 -15.51
N ALA A 206 -3.82 33.28 -16.20
CA ALA A 206 -2.94 32.15 -16.42
C ALA A 206 -1.51 32.54 -16.03
N THR A 207 -0.82 31.64 -15.33
CA THR A 207 0.56 31.81 -14.87
C THR A 207 1.35 30.56 -15.25
N LEU A 208 2.43 30.76 -15.99
CA LEU A 208 3.45 29.75 -16.29
C LEU A 208 4.70 30.06 -15.45
N VAL A 209 5.11 29.10 -14.64
CA VAL A 209 6.39 29.12 -13.92
C VAL A 209 7.24 27.99 -14.48
N GLN A 210 8.33 28.29 -15.18
CA GLN A 210 9.22 27.31 -15.78
C GLN A 210 10.62 27.43 -15.19
N PRO A 211 11.07 26.46 -14.36
CA PRO A 211 12.44 26.41 -13.91
C PRO A 211 13.40 26.21 -15.08
N LEU A 212 14.50 26.95 -15.09
CA LEU A 212 15.52 26.91 -16.14
C LEU A 212 16.79 26.16 -15.70
N TRP A 213 17.14 26.21 -14.41
CA TRP A 213 18.37 25.62 -13.86
C TRP A 213 18.11 24.54 -12.78
N ARG A 214 17.78 24.94 -11.55
CA ARG A 214 17.32 24.05 -10.47
C ARG A 214 15.88 23.61 -10.76
N GLY A 215 15.57 22.34 -10.63
CA GLY A 215 14.25 21.76 -10.93
C GLY A 215 13.94 21.62 -12.42
N ALA A 216 14.85 22.03 -13.31
CA ALA A 216 14.62 22.04 -14.74
C ALA A 216 14.95 20.69 -15.40
N GLY A 217 14.13 20.32 -16.38
CA GLY A 217 14.41 19.26 -17.33
C GLY A 217 13.77 17.91 -16.99
N TYR A 218 13.48 17.16 -18.05
CA TYR A 218 12.74 15.90 -18.01
C TYR A 218 13.27 14.91 -16.97
N LYS A 219 14.58 14.68 -16.94
CA LYS A 219 15.21 13.70 -16.04
C LYS A 219 15.03 14.02 -14.56
N VAL A 220 14.95 15.31 -14.19
CA VAL A 220 14.80 15.71 -12.78
C VAL A 220 13.33 15.67 -12.39
N THR A 221 12.45 16.24 -13.21
CA THR A 221 11.01 16.31 -12.93
C THR A 221 10.35 14.93 -12.95
N MET A 222 10.70 14.09 -13.92
CA MET A 222 10.09 12.78 -14.11
C MET A 222 10.73 11.68 -13.25
N GLU A 223 11.82 11.95 -12.51
CA GLU A 223 12.47 10.89 -11.72
C GLU A 223 11.53 10.33 -10.65
N ASN A 224 10.70 11.17 -10.02
CA ASN A 224 9.74 10.68 -9.02
C ASN A 224 8.76 9.68 -9.66
N LEU A 225 8.16 10.02 -10.79
CA LEU A 225 7.28 9.11 -11.52
C LEU A 225 8.02 7.85 -12.00
N THR A 226 9.25 8.02 -12.50
CA THR A 226 10.10 6.89 -12.93
C THR A 226 10.38 5.94 -11.77
N GLN A 227 10.69 6.48 -10.59
CA GLN A 227 10.90 5.70 -9.38
C GLN A 227 9.62 4.99 -8.95
N SER A 228 8.46 5.66 -8.97
CA SER A 228 7.18 5.01 -8.63
C SER A 228 6.81 3.92 -9.62
N GLU A 229 7.12 4.09 -10.91
CA GLU A 229 6.94 3.05 -11.92
C GLU A 229 7.87 1.86 -11.72
N ARG A 230 9.10 2.09 -11.25
CA ARG A 230 10.04 1.02 -10.87
C ARG A 230 9.66 0.35 -9.57
N ASN A 231 9.22 1.10 -8.56
CA ASN A 231 8.77 0.57 -7.28
C ASN A 231 7.56 -0.37 -7.45
N LEU A 232 6.62 -0.05 -8.36
CA LEU A 232 5.54 -0.99 -8.69
C LEU A 232 6.07 -2.26 -9.37
N LEU A 233 7.06 -2.14 -10.25
CA LEU A 233 7.69 -3.31 -10.87
C LEU A 233 8.43 -4.19 -9.82
N TYR A 234 9.10 -3.56 -8.86
CA TYR A 234 9.74 -4.27 -7.75
C TYR A 234 8.70 -4.98 -6.88
N ALA A 235 7.61 -4.30 -6.52
CA ALA A 235 6.52 -4.89 -5.75
C ALA A 235 5.85 -6.08 -6.48
N LEU A 236 5.73 -6.01 -7.81
CA LEU A 236 5.24 -7.14 -8.62
C LEU A 236 6.18 -8.34 -8.55
N ARG A 237 7.49 -8.11 -8.67
CA ARG A 237 8.53 -9.15 -8.56
C ARG A 237 8.56 -9.76 -7.17
N ASP A 238 8.47 -8.92 -6.14
CA ASP A 238 8.43 -9.35 -4.74
C ASP A 238 7.16 -10.17 -4.45
N PHE A 239 6.01 -9.77 -5.01
CA PHE A 239 4.77 -10.54 -4.88
C PHE A 239 4.84 -11.88 -5.62
N ALA A 240 5.41 -11.90 -6.83
CA ALA A 240 5.62 -13.14 -7.58
C ALA A 240 6.59 -14.10 -6.88
N GLN A 241 7.65 -13.57 -6.23
CA GLN A 241 8.55 -14.35 -5.39
C GLN A 241 7.84 -14.86 -4.14
N PHE A 242 7.12 -13.99 -3.43
CA PHE A 242 6.32 -14.35 -2.26
C PHE A 242 5.34 -15.49 -2.56
N ARG A 243 4.67 -15.48 -3.71
CA ARG A 243 3.76 -16.57 -4.11
C ARG A 243 4.46 -17.92 -4.17
N LYS A 244 5.69 -17.97 -4.71
CA LYS A 244 6.49 -19.21 -4.75
C LYS A 244 6.86 -19.67 -3.34
N ASP A 245 7.40 -18.75 -2.54
CA ASP A 245 7.85 -19.05 -1.18
C ASP A 245 6.68 -19.48 -0.30
N PHE A 246 5.53 -18.82 -0.44
CA PHE A 246 4.29 -19.15 0.26
C PHE A 246 3.77 -20.53 -0.12
N SER A 247 3.76 -20.89 -1.40
CA SER A 247 3.36 -22.24 -1.83
C SER A 247 4.26 -23.33 -1.23
N VAL A 248 5.58 -23.10 -1.22
CA VAL A 248 6.53 -24.03 -0.59
C VAL A 248 6.29 -24.10 0.92
N GLN A 249 6.09 -22.96 1.58
CA GLN A 249 5.83 -22.90 3.03
C GLN A 249 4.56 -23.66 3.42
N VAL A 250 3.48 -23.51 2.65
CA VAL A 250 2.21 -24.24 2.89
C VAL A 250 2.41 -25.73 2.66
N ALA A 251 3.09 -26.13 1.59
CA ALA A 251 3.38 -27.53 1.30
C ALA A 251 4.26 -28.18 2.39
N SER A 252 5.32 -27.49 2.85
CA SER A 252 6.15 -27.98 3.95
C SER A 252 5.36 -28.13 5.25
N ALA A 253 4.48 -27.19 5.57
CA ALA A 253 3.61 -27.30 6.75
C ALA A 253 2.61 -28.46 6.63
N TYR A 254 2.00 -28.63 5.46
CA TYR A 254 1.10 -29.74 5.15
C TYR A 254 1.77 -31.11 5.38
N TYR A 255 2.94 -31.33 4.77
CA TYR A 255 3.68 -32.58 4.97
C TYR A 255 4.19 -32.75 6.40
N GLY A 256 4.52 -31.65 7.10
CA GLY A 256 4.87 -31.70 8.53
C GLY A 256 3.71 -32.19 9.41
N VAL A 257 2.46 -31.84 9.09
CA VAL A 257 1.28 -32.36 9.80
C VAL A 257 1.09 -33.85 9.51
N LEU A 258 1.19 -34.27 8.24
CA LEU A 258 1.11 -35.68 7.86
C LEU A 258 2.20 -36.53 8.56
N GLN A 259 3.43 -36.04 8.58
CA GLN A 259 4.53 -36.69 9.30
C GLN A 259 4.24 -36.83 10.81
N ASN A 260 3.67 -35.81 11.44
CA ASN A 260 3.28 -35.90 12.85
C ASN A 260 2.15 -36.90 13.07
N ARG A 261 1.19 -37.00 12.14
CA ARG A 261 0.11 -38.00 12.18
C ARG A 261 0.67 -39.42 12.13
N ASP A 262 1.63 -39.66 11.24
CA ASP A 262 2.36 -40.94 11.17
C ASP A 262 3.18 -41.23 12.42
N ALA A 263 3.76 -40.21 13.05
CA ALA A 263 4.43 -40.39 14.34
C ALA A 263 3.47 -40.85 15.44
N VAL A 264 2.21 -40.39 15.46
CA VAL A 264 1.18 -40.90 16.37
C VAL A 264 0.90 -42.37 16.09
N ARG A 265 0.72 -42.74 14.81
CA ARG A 265 0.49 -44.13 14.38
C ARG A 265 1.62 -45.05 14.85
N ASN A 266 2.87 -44.64 14.68
CA ASN A 266 4.05 -45.39 15.13
C ASN A 266 4.12 -45.53 16.66
N SER A 267 3.87 -44.44 17.40
CA SER A 267 3.84 -44.46 18.87
C SER A 267 2.71 -45.34 19.42
N PHE A 268 1.54 -45.34 18.76
CA PHE A 268 0.41 -46.19 19.13
C PHE A 268 0.70 -47.67 18.90
N LEU A 269 1.32 -48.04 17.77
CA LEU A 269 1.76 -49.41 17.51
C LEU A 269 2.77 -49.88 18.57
N ASN A 270 3.69 -49.01 19.00
CA ASN A 270 4.61 -49.31 20.09
C ASN A 270 3.87 -49.54 21.43
N LEU A 271 2.88 -48.70 21.75
CA LEU A 271 2.03 -48.87 22.93
C LEU A 271 1.26 -50.20 22.91
N GLN A 272 0.64 -50.56 21.79
CA GLN A 272 -0.07 -51.83 21.64
C GLN A 272 0.87 -53.02 21.85
N ASN A 273 2.08 -52.98 21.28
CA ASN A 273 3.09 -54.01 21.49
C ASN A 273 3.55 -54.09 22.95
N SER A 274 3.74 -52.94 23.61
CA SER A 274 4.11 -52.88 25.03
C SER A 274 3.03 -53.49 25.92
N ARG A 275 1.75 -53.14 25.68
CA ARG A 275 0.58 -53.70 26.40
C ARG A 275 0.49 -55.21 26.26
N LYS A 276 0.61 -55.72 25.03
CA LYS A 276 0.57 -57.16 24.76
C LYS A 276 1.71 -57.92 25.47
N ASN A 277 2.89 -57.31 25.55
CA ASN A 277 4.03 -57.87 26.28
C ASN A 277 3.82 -57.84 27.80
N ALA A 278 3.27 -56.74 28.33
CA ALA A 278 2.93 -56.60 29.74
C ALA A 278 1.86 -57.61 30.16
N GLU A 279 0.79 -57.77 29.37
CA GLU A 279 -0.28 -58.75 29.61
C GLU A 279 0.27 -60.19 29.65
N ARG A 280 1.06 -60.57 28.65
CA ARG A 280 1.67 -61.91 28.58
C ARG A 280 2.58 -62.18 29.77
N THR A 281 3.38 -61.20 30.18
CA THR A 281 4.31 -61.36 31.29
C THR A 281 3.59 -61.34 32.63
N GLY A 282 2.55 -60.53 32.78
CA GLY A 282 1.67 -60.52 33.94
C GLY A 282 0.98 -61.87 34.14
N ALA A 283 0.55 -62.53 33.06
CA ALA A 283 0.01 -63.89 33.13
C ALA A 283 1.07 -64.91 33.64
N LEU A 284 2.30 -64.84 33.14
CA LEU A 284 3.41 -65.71 33.61
C LEU A 284 3.81 -65.43 35.06
N ALA A 285 3.79 -64.17 35.49
CA ALA A 285 4.09 -63.77 36.87
C ALA A 285 3.03 -64.30 37.85
N LYS A 286 1.75 -64.33 37.46
CA LYS A 286 0.67 -64.96 38.26
C LYS A 286 0.89 -66.45 38.47
N GLU A 287 1.53 -67.13 37.51
CA GLU A 287 1.95 -68.54 37.63
C GLU A 287 3.29 -68.72 38.36
N GLY A 288 3.90 -67.64 38.88
CA GLY A 288 5.19 -67.68 39.57
C GLY A 288 6.40 -67.90 38.65
N ARG A 289 6.24 -67.75 37.33
CA ARG A 289 7.26 -68.05 36.32
C ARG A 289 8.17 -66.89 35.97
N VAL A 290 7.89 -65.69 36.49
CA VAL A 290 8.64 -64.45 36.25
C VAL A 290 8.76 -63.67 37.56
N ALA A 291 9.88 -62.96 37.76
CA ALA A 291 10.09 -62.15 38.97
C ALA A 291 9.21 -60.89 38.98
N GLN A 292 8.75 -60.49 40.17
CA GLN A 292 7.94 -59.26 40.35
C GLN A 292 8.68 -57.98 39.92
N ALA A 293 10.01 -57.95 40.06
CA ALA A 293 10.83 -56.84 39.57
C ALA A 293 10.79 -56.71 38.03
N ASP A 294 10.68 -57.83 37.31
CA ASP A 294 10.55 -57.83 35.85
C ASP A 294 9.17 -57.32 35.42
N LEU A 295 8.14 -57.64 36.19
CA LEU A 295 6.79 -57.11 36.00
C LEU A 295 6.78 -55.58 36.15
N GLY A 296 7.35 -55.06 37.24
CA GLY A 296 7.42 -53.60 37.46
C GLY A 296 8.21 -52.85 36.38
N ARG A 297 9.25 -53.47 35.80
CA ARG A 297 9.98 -52.89 34.65
C ARG A 297 9.11 -52.80 33.39
N LEU A 298 8.26 -53.80 33.14
CA LEU A 298 7.36 -53.80 31.99
C LEU A 298 6.19 -52.83 32.17
N GLU A 299 5.64 -52.71 33.38
CA GLU A 299 4.65 -51.69 33.71
C GLU A 299 5.22 -50.28 33.45
N GLN A 300 6.46 -50.03 33.89
CA GLN A 300 7.13 -48.76 33.61
C GLN A 300 7.36 -48.53 32.10
N GLN A 301 7.66 -49.58 31.33
CA GLN A 301 7.80 -49.50 29.88
C GLN A 301 6.46 -49.14 29.20
N GLU A 302 5.36 -49.76 29.63
CA GLU A 302 4.02 -49.44 29.12
C GLU A 302 3.65 -47.98 29.40
N LEU A 303 3.82 -47.51 30.64
CA LEU A 303 3.54 -46.12 31.00
C LEU A 303 4.41 -45.14 30.20
N SER A 304 5.66 -45.50 29.92
CA SER A 304 6.56 -44.68 29.09
C SER A 304 6.09 -44.64 27.63
N ALA A 305 5.64 -45.77 27.07
CA ALA A 305 5.07 -45.84 25.73
C ALA A 305 3.75 -45.07 25.62
N GLU A 306 2.91 -45.11 26.66
CA GLU A 306 1.66 -44.36 26.72
C GLU A 306 1.93 -42.84 26.78
N SER A 307 2.87 -42.41 27.61
CA SER A 307 3.32 -41.00 27.65
C SER A 307 3.87 -40.52 26.30
N ALA A 308 4.63 -41.37 25.60
CA ALA A 308 5.13 -41.06 24.27
C ALA A 308 4.00 -40.92 23.23
N TRP A 309 2.99 -41.79 23.28
CA TRP A 309 1.81 -41.70 22.42
C TRP A 309 0.98 -40.44 22.70
N ILE A 310 0.68 -40.12 23.97
CA ILE A 310 -0.03 -38.90 24.36
C ILE A 310 0.74 -37.65 23.91
N SER A 311 2.06 -37.66 24.03
CA SER A 311 2.91 -36.55 23.58
C SER A 311 2.88 -36.39 22.06
N ALA A 312 2.98 -37.49 21.31
CA ALA A 312 2.85 -37.47 19.85
C ALA A 312 1.48 -36.95 19.39
N LEU A 313 0.40 -37.40 20.06
CA LEU A 313 -0.96 -36.94 19.77
C LEU A 313 -1.11 -35.43 19.99
N ARG A 314 -0.57 -34.90 21.09
CA ARG A 314 -0.57 -33.45 21.36
C ARG A 314 0.21 -32.67 20.31
N ILE A 315 1.37 -33.17 19.87
CA ILE A 315 2.19 -32.53 18.82
C ILE A 315 1.42 -32.50 17.49
N TYR A 316 0.79 -33.60 17.10
CA TYR A 316 -0.04 -33.67 15.90
C TYR A 316 -1.19 -32.66 15.95
N LYS A 317 -1.95 -32.61 17.05
CA LYS A 317 -3.06 -31.65 17.22
C LYS A 317 -2.58 -30.21 17.11
N GLN A 318 -1.48 -29.87 17.80
CA GLN A 318 -0.90 -28.52 17.72
C GLN A 318 -0.42 -28.18 16.31
N ALA A 319 0.17 -29.14 15.59
CA ALA A 319 0.61 -28.94 14.21
C ALA A 319 -0.59 -28.70 13.28
N LEU A 320 -1.66 -29.48 13.42
CA LEU A 320 -2.88 -29.32 12.65
C LEU A 320 -3.55 -27.96 12.94
N ASP A 321 -3.62 -27.54 14.20
CA ASP A 321 -4.19 -26.24 14.58
C ASP A 321 -3.35 -25.07 14.06
N ASN A 322 -2.02 -25.15 14.14
CA ASN A 322 -1.13 -24.15 13.54
C ASN A 322 -1.32 -24.07 12.01
N PHE A 323 -1.53 -25.21 11.36
CA PHE A 323 -1.81 -25.28 9.93
C PHE A 323 -3.16 -24.64 9.59
N LYS A 324 -4.22 -24.90 10.37
CA LYS A 324 -5.52 -24.22 10.24
C LYS A 324 -5.36 -22.70 10.29
N ILE A 325 -4.61 -22.20 11.27
CA ILE A 325 -4.32 -20.76 11.42
C ILE A 325 -3.56 -20.21 10.20
N GLN A 326 -2.57 -20.95 9.69
CA GLN A 326 -1.80 -20.57 8.50
C GLN A 326 -2.68 -20.47 7.24
N LEU A 327 -3.65 -21.37 7.09
CA LEU A 327 -4.66 -21.33 6.03
C LEU A 327 -5.69 -20.19 6.20
N GLY A 328 -5.70 -19.51 7.36
CA GLY A 328 -6.68 -18.47 7.68
C GLY A 328 -8.02 -19.02 8.17
N LEU A 329 -8.05 -20.28 8.62
CA LEU A 329 -9.24 -20.96 9.13
C LEU A 329 -9.32 -20.86 10.66
N SER A 330 -10.52 -21.05 11.21
CA SER A 330 -10.69 -21.25 12.65
C SER A 330 -10.10 -22.60 13.08
N THR A 331 -9.63 -22.71 14.32
CA THR A 331 -9.20 -23.97 14.92
C THR A 331 -10.33 -24.99 15.02
N ASP A 332 -11.58 -24.52 15.08
CA ASP A 332 -12.79 -25.35 15.11
C ASP A 332 -13.14 -25.97 13.75
N ALA A 333 -12.44 -25.60 12.67
CA ALA A 333 -12.67 -26.18 11.36
C ALA A 333 -12.40 -27.69 11.38
N SER A 334 -13.40 -28.49 11.01
CA SER A 334 -13.30 -29.95 10.99
C SER A 334 -12.81 -30.43 9.62
N PHE A 335 -11.50 -30.68 9.54
CA PHE A 335 -10.87 -31.34 8.40
C PHE A 335 -9.64 -32.14 8.83
N VAL A 336 -9.29 -33.11 7.98
CA VAL A 336 -8.10 -33.96 8.09
C VAL A 336 -7.34 -33.87 6.77
N LEU A 337 -6.03 -34.08 6.80
CA LEU A 337 -5.19 -34.07 5.60
C LEU A 337 -5.21 -35.44 4.91
N ASP A 338 -4.99 -35.45 3.60
CA ASP A 338 -4.99 -36.68 2.82
C ASP A 338 -3.66 -37.43 2.95
N ASP A 339 -3.66 -38.57 3.66
CA ASP A 339 -2.47 -39.42 3.85
C ASP A 339 -1.88 -39.90 2.51
N ARG A 340 -2.68 -40.00 1.44
CA ARG A 340 -2.22 -40.46 0.11
C ARG A 340 -1.19 -39.53 -0.51
N ASP A 341 -1.20 -38.25 -0.15
CA ASP A 341 -0.21 -37.29 -0.65
C ASP A 341 1.19 -37.60 -0.12
N LEU A 342 1.30 -38.11 1.11
CA LEU A 342 2.58 -38.53 1.67
C LEU A 342 3.10 -39.80 1.01
N GLU A 343 2.22 -40.76 0.69
CA GLU A 343 2.58 -42.00 -0.02
C GLU A 343 3.10 -41.74 -1.43
N GLN A 344 2.60 -40.70 -2.10
CA GLN A 344 3.00 -40.30 -3.45
C GLN A 344 4.25 -39.40 -3.48
N LEU A 345 4.72 -38.92 -2.32
CA LEU A 345 5.85 -38.01 -2.25
C LEU A 345 7.13 -38.69 -2.74
N THR A 346 7.64 -38.23 -3.87
CA THR A 346 8.87 -38.74 -4.48
C THR A 346 9.89 -37.62 -4.66
N ILE A 347 11.16 -37.93 -4.39
CA ILE A 347 12.26 -36.97 -4.56
C ILE A 347 12.68 -37.00 -6.04
N VAL A 348 12.34 -35.93 -6.77
CA VAL A 348 12.80 -35.74 -8.15
C VAL A 348 14.06 -34.90 -8.14
N HIS A 349 15.22 -35.53 -8.39
CA HIS A 349 16.49 -34.82 -8.51
C HIS A 349 16.63 -34.19 -9.90
N PRO A 350 16.91 -32.88 -10.01
CA PRO A 350 17.13 -32.25 -11.30
C PRO A 350 18.49 -32.66 -11.90
N GLU A 351 18.48 -33.07 -13.17
CA GLU A 351 19.69 -33.40 -13.94
C GLU A 351 20.34 -32.13 -14.52
N ILE A 352 20.82 -31.23 -13.67
CA ILE A 352 21.52 -30.01 -14.08
C ILE A 352 22.86 -29.88 -13.37
N ALA A 353 23.90 -29.53 -14.11
CA ALA A 353 25.22 -29.25 -13.54
C ALA A 353 25.15 -28.02 -12.62
N VAL A 354 25.89 -28.04 -11.51
CA VAL A 354 25.92 -26.93 -10.52
C VAL A 354 26.28 -25.60 -11.16
N ALA A 355 27.24 -25.58 -12.09
CA ALA A 355 27.63 -24.35 -12.78
C ALA A 355 26.50 -23.77 -13.64
N ASP A 356 25.68 -24.61 -14.26
CA ASP A 356 24.56 -24.16 -15.10
C ASP A 356 23.34 -23.80 -14.25
N SER A 357 23.13 -24.46 -13.10
CA SER A 357 22.07 -24.06 -12.16
C SER A 357 22.31 -22.67 -11.59
N ILE A 358 23.57 -22.28 -11.30
CA ILE A 358 23.91 -20.92 -10.86
C ILE A 358 23.58 -19.88 -11.93
N LYS A 359 23.95 -20.14 -13.20
CA LYS A 359 23.64 -19.22 -14.31
C LYS A 359 22.13 -19.05 -14.49
N VAL A 360 21.38 -20.15 -14.44
CA VAL A 360 19.91 -20.13 -14.53
C VAL A 360 19.32 -19.37 -13.33
N ALA A 361 19.84 -19.59 -12.12
CA ALA A 361 19.40 -18.89 -10.92
C ALA A 361 19.60 -17.37 -11.06
N LEU A 362 20.80 -16.90 -11.39
CA LEU A 362 21.09 -15.47 -11.55
C LEU A 362 20.27 -14.82 -12.67
N ALA A 363 19.92 -15.56 -13.72
CA ALA A 363 19.07 -15.04 -14.80
C ALA A 363 17.58 -14.95 -14.41
N THR A 364 17.10 -15.83 -13.53
CA THR A 364 15.66 -15.98 -13.23
C THR A 364 15.24 -15.41 -11.88
N ARG A 365 16.19 -15.19 -10.97
CA ARG A 365 15.99 -14.61 -9.63
C ARG A 365 15.44 -13.18 -9.72
N LEU A 366 14.20 -13.02 -9.29
CA LEU A 366 13.49 -11.74 -9.33
C LEU A 366 14.06 -10.74 -8.30
N ASP A 367 14.52 -11.25 -7.17
CA ASP A 367 15.19 -10.49 -6.12
C ASP A 367 16.55 -9.94 -6.58
N TYR A 368 17.32 -10.72 -7.33
CA TYR A 368 18.57 -10.28 -7.94
C TYR A 368 18.33 -9.17 -8.98
N GLN A 369 17.29 -9.31 -9.81
CA GLN A 369 16.90 -8.25 -10.76
C GLN A 369 16.51 -6.95 -10.04
N ASN A 370 15.77 -7.04 -8.92
CA ASN A 370 15.44 -5.89 -8.08
C ASN A 370 16.71 -5.22 -7.51
N ALA A 371 17.63 -6.00 -6.94
CA ALA A 371 18.88 -5.46 -6.40
C ALA A 371 19.72 -4.72 -7.46
N ARG A 372 19.81 -5.28 -8.68
CA ARG A 372 20.51 -4.64 -9.80
C ARG A 372 19.87 -3.30 -10.17
N GLU A 373 18.57 -3.27 -10.35
CA GLU A 373 17.86 -2.05 -10.80
C GLU A 373 17.83 -0.99 -9.69
N GLN A 374 17.78 -1.38 -8.41
CA GLN A 374 17.91 -0.45 -7.28
C GLN A 374 19.30 0.22 -7.21
N PHE A 375 20.37 -0.49 -7.59
CA PHE A 375 21.71 0.12 -7.73
C PHE A 375 21.73 1.19 -8.85
N GLU A 376 21.11 0.90 -10.00
CA GLU A 376 20.96 1.89 -11.09
C GLU A 376 20.14 3.11 -10.64
N ASP A 377 19.08 2.89 -9.87
CA ASP A 377 18.21 3.94 -9.31
C ASP A 377 18.98 4.87 -8.37
N ALA A 378 19.82 4.29 -7.50
CA ALA A 378 20.70 5.06 -6.63
C ALA A 378 21.63 5.97 -7.45
N GLY A 379 22.12 5.48 -8.59
CA GLY A 379 22.92 6.27 -9.54
C GLY A 379 22.16 7.45 -10.14
N ARG A 380 20.92 7.24 -10.61
CA ARG A 380 20.09 8.32 -11.17
C ARG A 380 19.75 9.38 -10.14
N LYS A 381 19.48 8.97 -8.89
CA LYS A 381 19.16 9.88 -7.78
C LYS A 381 20.27 10.90 -7.52
N ILE A 382 21.54 10.56 -7.77
CA ILE A 382 22.66 11.52 -7.65
C ILE A 382 22.45 12.71 -8.58
N GLY A 383 22.01 12.48 -9.82
CA GLY A 383 21.75 13.55 -10.79
C GLY A 383 20.64 14.51 -10.33
N VAL A 384 19.59 13.97 -9.71
CA VAL A 384 18.48 14.76 -9.14
C VAL A 384 18.95 15.60 -7.96
N VAL A 385 19.70 15.01 -7.02
CA VAL A 385 20.19 15.74 -5.84
C VAL A 385 21.29 16.73 -6.21
N ALA A 386 22.14 16.43 -7.19
CA ALA A 386 23.10 17.37 -7.75
C ALA A 386 22.42 18.57 -8.39
N ASN A 387 21.26 18.39 -9.05
CA ASN A 387 20.49 19.48 -9.61
C ASN A 387 19.97 20.44 -8.53
N ALA A 388 19.63 19.95 -7.33
CA ALA A 388 19.21 20.78 -6.21
C ALA A 388 20.32 21.76 -5.73
N LEU A 389 21.59 21.47 -6.02
CA LEU A 389 22.73 22.36 -5.76
C LEU A 389 22.87 23.48 -6.80
N ARG A 390 22.00 23.60 -7.80
CA ARG A 390 22.04 24.72 -8.76
C ARG A 390 21.33 25.95 -8.19
N ALA A 391 21.68 27.13 -8.70
CA ALA A 391 20.87 28.33 -8.46
C ALA A 391 19.48 28.16 -9.09
N GLN A 392 18.46 28.77 -8.48
CA GLN A 392 17.11 28.73 -9.00
C GLN A 392 16.89 29.94 -9.89
N VAL A 393 16.61 29.67 -11.16
CA VAL A 393 16.25 30.66 -12.16
C VAL A 393 14.97 30.18 -12.79
N ASP A 394 13.90 30.93 -12.62
CA ASP A 394 12.58 30.58 -13.14
C ASP A 394 12.13 31.64 -14.16
N LEU A 395 11.64 31.19 -15.31
CA LEU A 395 10.83 32.03 -16.18
C LEU A 395 9.42 32.10 -15.59
N VAL A 396 8.97 33.30 -15.27
CA VAL A 396 7.61 33.55 -14.79
C VAL A 396 6.91 34.39 -15.85
N ALA A 397 5.87 33.82 -16.46
CA ALA A 397 5.00 34.52 -17.38
C ALA A 397 3.56 34.43 -16.85
N SER A 398 2.91 35.57 -16.67
CA SER A 398 1.49 35.61 -16.34
C SER A 398 0.75 36.51 -17.31
N GLY A 399 -0.50 36.16 -17.56
CA GLY A 399 -1.42 36.97 -18.35
C GLY A 399 -2.84 36.74 -17.89
N GLY A 400 -3.68 37.73 -18.02
CA GLY A 400 -5.07 37.63 -17.62
C GLY A 400 -5.94 38.65 -18.29
N ILE A 401 -7.25 38.46 -18.13
CA ILE A 401 -8.29 39.36 -18.58
C ILE A 401 -9.18 39.69 -17.38
N ASN A 402 -9.57 40.96 -17.28
CA ASN A 402 -10.38 41.46 -16.17
C ASN A 402 -11.73 41.95 -16.70
N SER A 403 -12.76 41.83 -15.88
CA SER A 403 -14.04 42.48 -16.19
C SER A 403 -13.97 43.98 -15.95
N LYS A 404 -14.90 44.75 -16.53
CA LYS A 404 -15.10 46.16 -16.18
C LYS A 404 -15.47 46.29 -14.69
N PRO A 405 -14.72 47.05 -13.88
CA PRO A 405 -15.16 47.43 -12.54
C PRO A 405 -16.27 48.47 -12.69
N GLY A 406 -17.48 48.18 -12.20
CA GLY A 406 -18.61 49.10 -12.31
C GLY A 406 -19.91 48.52 -11.77
N GLN A 407 -20.93 49.37 -11.64
CA GLN A 407 -22.29 49.00 -11.20
C GLN A 407 -23.01 48.21 -12.31
N VAL A 408 -22.49 47.04 -12.66
CA VAL A 408 -23.13 46.15 -13.63
C VAL A 408 -24.24 45.39 -12.93
N THR A 409 -25.46 45.48 -13.45
CA THR A 409 -26.60 44.66 -13.01
C THR A 409 -26.45 43.25 -13.59
N GLY A 410 -25.47 42.48 -13.11
CA GLY A 410 -25.23 41.11 -13.58
C GLY A 410 -23.85 40.54 -13.20
N PHE A 411 -23.58 39.30 -13.63
CA PHE A 411 -22.28 38.65 -13.48
C PHE A 411 -21.28 39.26 -14.49
N PRO A 412 -20.28 40.03 -14.04
CA PRO A 412 -19.37 40.69 -14.96
C PRO A 412 -18.40 39.64 -15.53
N LEU A 413 -18.47 39.38 -16.84
CA LEU A 413 -17.54 38.47 -17.51
C LEU A 413 -16.23 39.19 -17.83
N PRO A 414 -15.07 38.50 -17.75
CA PRO A 414 -13.81 39.07 -18.20
C PRO A 414 -13.85 39.44 -19.69
N GLU A 415 -13.28 40.60 -20.04
CA GLU A 415 -13.27 41.12 -21.40
C GLU A 415 -11.87 41.02 -22.02
N VAL A 416 -11.78 40.62 -23.29
CA VAL A 416 -10.50 40.35 -23.98
C VAL A 416 -9.68 41.63 -24.22
N ASP A 417 -10.33 42.78 -24.34
CA ASP A 417 -9.71 44.09 -24.49
C ASP A 417 -9.02 44.59 -23.19
N ARG A 418 -9.37 44.00 -22.05
CA ARG A 418 -8.79 44.29 -20.72
C ARG A 418 -7.74 43.27 -20.32
N TYR A 419 -6.90 42.91 -21.26
CA TYR A 419 -5.80 42.00 -21.02
C TYR A 419 -4.64 42.68 -20.28
N ASN A 420 -3.99 41.93 -19.40
CA ASN A 420 -2.70 42.27 -18.82
C ASN A 420 -1.75 41.09 -19.03
N TRP A 421 -0.46 41.38 -19.17
CA TRP A 421 0.55 40.33 -19.22
C TRP A 421 1.88 40.87 -18.69
N ASN A 422 2.67 39.96 -18.15
CA ASN A 422 4.02 40.22 -17.68
C ASN A 422 4.85 38.94 -17.86
N ALA A 423 6.09 39.10 -18.28
CA ALA A 423 7.06 38.03 -18.33
C ALA A 423 8.37 38.52 -17.71
N GLY A 424 9.00 37.69 -16.89
CA GLY A 424 10.23 38.03 -16.21
C GLY A 424 11.01 36.80 -15.79
N LEU A 425 12.26 37.02 -15.42
CA LEU A 425 13.11 36.01 -14.81
C LEU A 425 13.18 36.26 -13.31
N SER A 426 12.91 35.23 -12.52
CA SER A 426 13.11 35.23 -11.08
C SER A 426 14.42 34.51 -10.77
N LEU A 427 15.38 35.23 -10.18
CA LEU A 427 16.64 34.66 -9.71
C LEU A 427 16.60 34.53 -8.19
N ASN A 428 16.71 33.30 -7.70
CA ASN A 428 16.90 33.00 -6.29
C ASN A 428 18.27 32.34 -6.07
N LEU A 429 19.15 33.09 -5.39
CA LEU A 429 20.49 32.66 -5.00
C LEU A 429 20.50 32.23 -3.53
N PRO A 430 20.41 30.93 -3.23
CA PRO A 430 20.53 30.45 -1.85
C PRO A 430 21.97 30.66 -1.35
N LEU A 431 22.13 31.48 -0.31
CA LEU A 431 23.43 31.78 0.32
C LEU A 431 23.91 30.63 1.24
N GLU A 432 22.99 29.81 1.73
CA GLU A 432 23.24 28.67 2.61
C GLU A 432 22.72 27.39 1.94
N ARG A 433 23.50 26.30 1.96
CA ARG A 433 23.24 25.04 1.23
C ARG A 433 23.65 23.79 1.99
N LYS A 434 23.77 23.87 3.32
CA LYS A 434 24.25 22.73 4.10
C LYS A 434 23.31 21.54 3.99
N ALA A 435 22.00 21.79 3.88
CA ALA A 435 20.98 20.76 3.66
C ALA A 435 21.20 20.03 2.32
N GLU A 436 21.28 20.76 1.19
CA GLU A 436 21.49 20.15 -0.13
C GLU A 436 22.85 19.47 -0.25
N ARG A 437 23.91 20.07 0.33
CA ARG A 437 25.24 19.44 0.39
C ARG A 437 25.20 18.11 1.13
N ASN A 438 24.54 18.06 2.28
CA ASN A 438 24.40 16.84 3.06
C ASN A 438 23.55 15.81 2.34
N ALA A 439 22.46 16.23 1.67
CA ALA A 439 21.65 15.35 0.84
C ALA A 439 22.47 14.74 -0.31
N TYR A 440 23.31 15.54 -0.97
CA TYR A 440 24.20 15.07 -2.04
C TYR A 440 25.22 14.06 -1.53
N ARG A 441 25.87 14.36 -0.40
CA ARG A 441 26.81 13.42 0.23
C ARG A 441 26.12 12.12 0.66
N SER A 442 24.91 12.22 1.21
CA SER A 442 24.09 11.07 1.58
C SER A 442 23.79 10.20 0.35
N ALA A 443 23.39 10.80 -0.78
CA ALA A 443 23.12 10.08 -2.03
C ALA A 443 24.36 9.32 -2.56
N LEU A 444 25.56 9.92 -2.49
CA LEU A 444 26.81 9.24 -2.84
C LEU A 444 27.08 8.02 -1.95
N ILE A 445 26.85 8.16 -0.64
CA ILE A 445 27.01 7.05 0.32
C ILE A 445 25.97 5.95 0.03
N SER A 446 24.72 6.32 -0.26
CA SER A 446 23.66 5.37 -0.61
C SER A 446 23.97 4.60 -1.89
N LEU A 447 24.59 5.23 -2.90
CA LEU A 447 25.08 4.52 -4.09
C LEU A 447 26.11 3.44 -3.69
N GLU A 448 27.11 3.80 -2.90
CA GLU A 448 28.13 2.84 -2.46
C GLU A 448 27.54 1.72 -1.57
N GLN A 449 26.53 2.01 -0.76
CA GLN A 449 25.79 0.99 0.00
C GLN A 449 25.03 0.05 -0.95
N SER A 450 24.30 0.59 -1.93
CA SER A 450 23.55 -0.20 -2.91
C SER A 450 24.46 -1.06 -3.79
N ARG A 451 25.67 -0.58 -4.09
CA ARG A 451 26.70 -1.34 -4.80
C ARG A 451 27.11 -2.56 -3.99
N ARG A 452 27.48 -2.37 -2.72
CA ARG A 452 27.87 -3.49 -1.84
C ARG A 452 26.76 -4.51 -1.65
N SER A 453 25.51 -4.07 -1.49
CA SER A 453 24.38 -5.00 -1.39
C SER A 453 24.14 -5.76 -2.70
N PHE A 454 24.33 -5.11 -3.85
CA PHE A 454 24.21 -5.77 -5.15
C PHE A 454 25.35 -6.79 -5.37
N GLU A 455 26.59 -6.45 -4.98
CA GLU A 455 27.75 -7.35 -5.08
C GLU A 455 27.63 -8.57 -4.16
N LEU A 456 26.94 -8.46 -3.02
CA LEU A 456 26.65 -9.57 -2.10
C LEU A 456 25.54 -10.52 -2.61
N ARG A 457 24.57 -10.00 -3.36
CA ARG A 457 23.34 -10.73 -3.71
C ARG A 457 23.54 -12.03 -4.50
N PRO A 458 24.57 -12.18 -5.37
CA PRO A 458 24.89 -13.46 -5.99
C PRO A 458 25.30 -14.58 -5.02
N ASP A 459 25.88 -14.21 -3.87
CA ASP A 459 26.44 -15.15 -2.89
C ASP A 459 25.38 -15.66 -1.88
N GLU A 460 24.28 -14.91 -1.71
CA GLU A 460 23.07 -15.30 -0.98
C GLU A 460 22.13 -16.15 -1.85
#